data_AF-A0A9K3DMY3-F1
#
_entry.id   AF-A0A9K3DMY3-F1
#
_cell.length_a   1.000
_cell.length_b   1.000
_cell.length_c   1.000
_cell.angle_alpha   90.00
_cell.angle_beta   90.00
_cell.angle_gamma   90.00
#
_symmetry.space_group_name_H-M   'P 1'
#
loop_
_entity.id
_entity.type
_entity.pdbx_description
1 polymer ?
#
loop_
_entity_poly.entity_id
_entity_poly.type
_entity_poly.pdbx_seq_one_letter_code
_entity_poly.pdbx_strand_id
1 'polypeptide(L)'
;MEQVVERRRPPTFADWSESNQMLFDQQTYMGASMERALKQNYDRQEQWNRAHMYAHQEEMNNRYLDNRQRRMHDAWHAGQPVVSDPPIVDYSTLQYDGSATYPTPPLHHSQWVDPHTGMGHQQAGQEGDQGGSSSGSFEFGEFADVMTSIFVPPQPRYY
;
A
#
# COMPACT_ATOMS: atom_id res chain seq x y z
N MET A 1 1.34 -18.85 -40.19
CA MET A 1 0.17 -18.50 -41.04
C MET A 1 -0.09 -19.63 -42.03
N GLU A 2 0.96 -20.21 -42.60
CA GLU A 2 0.88 -21.41 -43.48
C GLU A 2 0.07 -22.56 -42.88
N GLN A 3 0.26 -22.91 -41.60
CA GLN A 3 -0.54 -23.95 -40.93
C GLN A 3 -2.06 -23.70 -40.92
N VAL A 4 -2.51 -22.44 -41.00
CA VAL A 4 -3.96 -22.11 -41.05
C VAL A 4 -4.48 -22.31 -42.47
N VAL A 5 -3.66 -21.96 -43.47
CA VAL A 5 -3.98 -22.17 -44.88
C VAL A 5 -4.06 -23.66 -45.18
N GLU A 6 -3.07 -24.44 -44.75
CA GLU A 6 -3.03 -25.90 -44.94
C GLU A 6 -4.24 -26.61 -44.31
N ARG A 7 -4.68 -26.17 -43.12
CA ARG A 7 -5.86 -26.74 -42.45
C ARG A 7 -7.19 -26.41 -43.13
N ARG A 8 -7.25 -25.34 -43.93
CA ARG A 8 -8.45 -24.91 -44.64
C ARG A 8 -8.52 -25.47 -46.07
N ARG A 9 -7.45 -26.11 -46.57
CA ARG A 9 -7.42 -26.72 -47.91
C ARG A 9 -8.40 -27.91 -47.99
N PRO A 10 -9.24 -27.98 -49.03
CA PRO A 10 -10.14 -29.12 -49.24
C PRO A 10 -9.38 -30.40 -49.65
N PRO A 11 -9.97 -31.60 -49.50
CA PRO A 11 -9.32 -32.86 -49.85
C PRO A 11 -8.92 -32.98 -51.33
N THR A 12 -9.65 -32.30 -52.23
CA THR A 12 -9.39 -32.28 -53.68
C THR A 12 -8.41 -31.19 -54.11
N PHE A 13 -7.79 -30.48 -53.17
CA PHE A 13 -6.92 -29.33 -53.46
C PHE A 13 -5.75 -29.68 -54.38
N ALA A 14 -5.20 -30.89 -54.25
CA ALA A 14 -4.10 -31.36 -55.09
C ALA A 14 -4.50 -31.54 -56.57
N ASP A 15 -5.79 -31.76 -56.85
CA ASP A 15 -6.30 -31.97 -58.22
C ASP A 15 -6.61 -30.65 -58.93
N TRP A 16 -6.52 -29.51 -58.23
CA TRP A 16 -6.80 -28.20 -58.80
C TRP A 16 -5.63 -27.71 -59.66
N SER A 17 -5.91 -26.84 -60.63
CA SER A 17 -4.85 -26.16 -61.37
C SER A 17 -3.99 -25.31 -60.43
N GLU A 18 -2.69 -25.17 -60.71
CA GLU A 18 -1.76 -24.39 -59.88
C GLU A 18 -2.25 -22.96 -59.64
N SER A 19 -2.84 -22.33 -60.67
CA SER A 19 -3.44 -21.00 -60.57
C SER A 19 -4.57 -20.91 -59.55
N ASN A 20 -5.41 -21.95 -59.45
CA ASN A 20 -6.52 -22.01 -58.49
C ASN A 20 -6.02 -22.32 -57.08
N GLN A 21 -4.98 -23.17 -56.95
CA GLN A 21 -4.34 -23.46 -55.67
C GLN A 21 -3.72 -22.19 -55.08
N MET A 22 -2.95 -21.44 -55.88
CA MET A 22 -2.32 -20.19 -55.46
C MET A 22 -3.35 -19.12 -55.06
N LEU A 23 -4.42 -18.97 -55.85
CA LEU A 23 -5.49 -18.01 -55.55
C LEU A 23 -6.20 -18.33 -54.23
N PHE A 24 -6.51 -19.61 -54.01
CA PHE A 24 -7.13 -20.06 -52.76
C PHE A 24 -6.23 -19.81 -51.54
N ASP A 25 -4.95 -20.16 -51.65
CA ASP A 25 -3.98 -19.94 -50.57
C ASP A 25 -3.83 -18.44 -50.25
N GLN A 26 -3.77 -17.60 -51.28
CA GLN A 26 -3.70 -16.14 -51.12
C GLN A 26 -4.94 -15.59 -50.41
N GLN A 27 -6.14 -15.96 -50.87
CA GLN A 27 -7.40 -15.50 -50.27
C GLN A 27 -7.55 -15.98 -48.83
N THR A 28 -7.19 -17.24 -48.57
CA THR A 28 -7.25 -17.83 -47.24
C THR A 28 -6.27 -17.17 -46.29
N TYR A 29 -5.05 -16.87 -46.76
CA TYR A 29 -4.06 -16.13 -45.99
C TYR A 29 -4.58 -14.73 -45.65
N MET A 30 -5.11 -14.00 -46.63
CA MET A 30 -5.65 -12.65 -46.43
C MET A 30 -6.81 -12.67 -45.41
N GLY A 31 -7.77 -13.58 -45.58
CA GLY A 31 -8.90 -13.73 -44.63
C GLY A 31 -8.42 -14.06 -43.22
N ALA A 32 -7.54 -15.05 -43.06
CA ALA A 32 -6.99 -15.42 -41.76
C ALA A 32 -6.18 -14.29 -41.11
N SER A 33 -5.49 -13.47 -41.91
CA SER A 33 -4.72 -12.32 -41.42
C SER A 33 -5.64 -11.23 -40.86
N MET A 34 -6.76 -10.97 -41.55
CA MET A 34 -7.77 -10.00 -41.14
C MET A 34 -8.52 -10.47 -39.90
N GLU A 35 -8.95 -11.73 -39.84
CA GLU A 35 -9.57 -12.34 -38.66
C GLU A 35 -8.66 -12.20 -37.42
N ARG A 36 -7.36 -12.48 -37.57
CA ARG A 36 -6.39 -12.33 -36.49
C ARG A 36 -6.23 -10.87 -36.07
N ALA A 37 -6.15 -9.94 -37.01
CA ALA A 37 -6.00 -8.52 -36.71
C ALA A 37 -7.23 -7.98 -35.94
N LEU A 38 -8.44 -8.39 -36.34
CA LEU A 38 -9.67 -8.05 -35.65
C LEU A 38 -9.68 -8.60 -34.22
N LYS A 39 -9.31 -9.86 -34.03
CA LYS A 39 -9.21 -10.46 -32.70
C LYS A 39 -8.21 -9.72 -31.81
N GLN A 40 -7.01 -9.42 -32.34
CA GLN A 40 -5.99 -8.69 -31.60
C GLN A 40 -6.45 -7.30 -31.18
N ASN A 41 -7.21 -6.60 -32.04
CA ASN A 41 -7.77 -5.29 -31.72
C ASN A 41 -8.82 -5.41 -30.60
N TYR A 42 -9.73 -6.38 -30.72
CA TYR A 42 -10.72 -6.65 -29.69
C TYR A 42 -10.08 -6.98 -28.34
N ASP A 43 -9.13 -7.93 -28.31
CA ASP A 43 -8.44 -8.34 -27.08
C ASP A 43 -7.74 -7.12 -26.42
N ARG A 44 -7.12 -6.25 -27.24
CA ARG A 44 -6.49 -5.01 -26.75
C ARG A 44 -7.50 -4.03 -26.17
N GLN A 45 -8.63 -3.81 -26.84
CA GLN A 45 -9.69 -2.93 -26.31
C GLN A 45 -10.28 -3.49 -25.02
N GLU A 46 -10.51 -4.80 -24.96
CA GLU A 46 -11.02 -5.44 -23.75
C GLU A 46 -10.05 -5.25 -22.57
N GLN A 47 -8.74 -5.42 -22.81
CA GLN A 47 -7.70 -5.17 -21.80
C GLN A 47 -7.72 -3.72 -21.32
N TRP A 48 -7.79 -2.75 -22.25
CA TRP A 48 -7.90 -1.33 -21.89
C TRP A 48 -9.16 -1.05 -21.08
N ASN A 49 -10.31 -1.57 -21.49
CA ASN A 49 -11.57 -1.40 -20.79
C ASN A 49 -11.50 -1.96 -19.37
N ARG A 50 -10.95 -3.17 -19.20
CA ARG A 50 -10.75 -3.77 -17.87
C ARG A 50 -9.83 -2.92 -17.00
N ALA A 51 -8.69 -2.49 -17.52
CA ALA A 51 -7.75 -1.65 -16.79
C ALA A 51 -8.36 -0.31 -16.36
N HIS A 52 -9.09 0.36 -17.27
CA HIS A 52 -9.77 1.60 -16.97
C HIS A 52 -10.93 1.44 -15.99
N MET A 53 -11.68 0.33 -16.04
CA MET A 53 -12.75 0.06 -15.09
C MET A 53 -12.23 -0.07 -13.65
N TYR A 54 -11.10 -0.76 -13.45
CA TYR A 54 -10.49 -0.85 -12.12
C TYR A 54 -10.01 0.52 -11.63
N ALA A 55 -9.33 1.29 -12.46
CA ALA A 55 -8.87 2.63 -12.11
C ALA A 55 -10.03 3.58 -11.79
N HIS A 56 -11.12 3.53 -12.55
CA HIS A 56 -12.32 4.34 -12.32
C HIS A 56 -13.02 3.98 -11.00
N GLN A 57 -13.14 2.68 -10.70
CA GLN A 57 -13.75 2.23 -9.45
C GLN A 57 -12.91 2.64 -8.23
N GLU A 58 -11.59 2.51 -8.33
CA GLU A 58 -10.67 2.94 -7.28
C GLU A 58 -10.75 4.46 -7.06
N GLU A 59 -10.76 5.25 -8.14
CA GLU A 59 -10.91 6.70 -8.06
C GLU A 59 -12.23 7.10 -7.37
N MET A 60 -13.34 6.47 -7.74
CA MET A 60 -14.64 6.73 -7.09
C MET A 60 -14.60 6.41 -5.60
N ASN A 61 -14.03 5.27 -5.23
CA ASN A 61 -13.91 4.86 -3.83
C ASN A 61 -13.04 5.84 -3.04
N ASN A 62 -11.89 6.24 -3.58
CA ASN A 62 -10.99 7.21 -2.96
C ASN A 62 -11.66 8.57 -2.77
N ARG A 63 -12.36 9.08 -3.80
CA ARG A 63 -13.15 10.32 -3.69
C ARG A 63 -14.24 10.23 -2.63
N TYR A 64 -14.93 9.09 -2.53
CA TYR A 64 -15.93 8.87 -1.50
C TYR A 64 -15.32 8.90 -0.08
N LEU A 65 -14.19 8.22 0.11
CA LEU A 65 -13.47 8.19 1.38
C LEU A 65 -12.96 9.58 1.77
N ASP A 66 -12.35 10.32 0.85
CA ASP A 66 -11.88 11.69 1.07
C ASP A 66 -13.02 12.62 1.48
N ASN A 67 -14.14 12.59 0.75
CA ASN A 67 -15.32 13.40 1.08
C ASN A 67 -15.94 13.00 2.40
N ARG A 68 -15.89 11.72 2.78
CA ARG A 68 -16.30 11.26 4.11
C ARG A 68 -15.37 11.82 5.19
N GLN A 69 -14.05 11.75 5.01
CA GLN A 69 -13.08 12.28 5.96
C GLN A 69 -13.24 13.79 6.16
N ARG A 70 -13.42 14.56 5.07
CA ARG A 70 -13.69 16.00 5.16
C ARG A 70 -14.95 16.31 5.96
N ARG A 71 -16.07 15.62 5.68
CA ARG A 71 -17.31 15.81 6.45
C ARG A 71 -17.14 15.47 7.94
N MET A 72 -16.40 14.41 8.26
CA MET A 72 -16.11 14.04 9.65
C MET A 72 -15.24 15.09 10.34
N HIS A 73 -14.23 15.59 9.65
CA HIS A 73 -13.38 16.68 10.13
C HIS A 73 -14.19 17.96 10.38
N ASP A 74 -15.03 18.37 9.43
CA ASP A 74 -15.87 19.57 9.57
C ASP A 74 -16.90 19.41 10.71
N ALA A 75 -17.49 18.22 10.84
CA ALA A 75 -18.40 17.90 11.95
C ALA A 75 -17.68 17.99 13.31
N TRP A 76 -16.44 17.50 13.40
CA TRP A 76 -15.62 17.61 14.61
C TRP A 76 -15.36 19.07 15.00
N HIS A 77 -14.97 19.93 14.04
CA HIS A 77 -14.77 21.36 14.28
C HIS A 77 -16.06 22.10 14.64
N ALA A 78 -17.21 21.63 14.14
CA ALA A 78 -18.53 22.17 14.47
C ALA A 78 -19.12 21.63 15.78
N GLY A 79 -18.40 20.74 16.50
CA GLY A 79 -18.88 20.09 17.72
C GLY A 79 -20.06 19.14 17.50
N GLN A 80 -20.27 18.70 16.26
CA GLN A 80 -21.31 17.73 15.90
C GLN A 80 -20.78 16.30 16.09
N PRO A 81 -21.65 15.35 16.46
CA PRO A 81 -21.25 13.95 16.59
C PRO A 81 -20.81 13.40 15.22
N VAL A 82 -19.53 13.02 15.15
CA VAL A 82 -18.88 12.50 13.93
C VAL A 82 -19.42 11.11 13.53
N VAL A 83 -19.97 10.39 14.50
CA VAL A 83 -20.64 9.10 14.32
C VAL A 83 -22.00 9.18 15.01
N SER A 84 -23.09 9.04 14.25
CA SER A 84 -24.42 8.80 14.81
C SER A 84 -24.46 7.36 15.31
N ASP A 85 -24.68 7.15 16.61
CA ASP A 85 -24.76 5.84 17.26
C ASP A 85 -23.50 4.98 17.09
N PRO A 86 -22.37 5.36 17.72
CA PRO A 86 -21.19 4.50 17.74
C PRO A 86 -21.55 3.14 18.36
N PRO A 87 -21.03 2.02 17.83
CA PRO A 87 -21.24 0.72 18.45
C PRO A 87 -20.73 0.78 19.90
N ILE A 88 -21.53 0.25 20.83
CA ILE A 88 -21.12 0.13 22.24
C ILE A 88 -19.94 -0.83 22.28
N VAL A 89 -18.74 -0.28 22.50
CA VAL A 89 -17.55 -1.08 22.78
C VAL A 89 -17.58 -1.41 24.27
N ASP A 90 -17.87 -2.67 24.59
CA ASP A 90 -17.88 -3.14 25.96
C ASP A 90 -16.47 -3.46 26.46
N TYR A 91 -15.83 -2.45 27.05
CA TYR A 91 -14.51 -2.59 27.68
C TYR A 91 -14.54 -3.48 28.94
N SER A 92 -15.70 -3.90 29.46
CA SER A 92 -15.79 -4.77 30.64
C SER A 92 -15.33 -6.21 30.36
N THR A 93 -15.23 -6.59 29.08
CA THR A 93 -14.70 -7.89 28.64
C THR A 93 -13.18 -7.93 28.54
N LEU A 94 -12.50 -6.78 28.66
CA LEU A 94 -11.05 -6.72 28.80
C LEU A 94 -10.69 -7.11 30.24
N GLN A 95 -10.74 -8.40 30.54
CA GLN A 95 -10.22 -8.94 31.79
C GLN A 95 -8.71 -8.70 31.83
N TYR A 96 -8.31 -7.69 32.61
CA TYR A 96 -6.96 -7.61 33.13
C TYR A 96 -6.79 -8.75 34.13
N ASP A 97 -6.19 -9.86 33.71
CA ASP A 97 -5.99 -11.07 34.52
C ASP A 97 -4.87 -10.92 35.57
N GLY A 98 -4.21 -9.75 35.62
CA GLY A 98 -3.10 -9.47 36.53
C GLY A 98 -1.85 -10.31 36.28
N SER A 99 -1.82 -11.15 35.22
CA SER A 99 -0.68 -12.01 34.91
C SER A 99 0.44 -11.27 34.19
N ALA A 100 0.12 -10.11 33.61
CA ALA A 100 1.07 -9.21 32.99
C ALA A 100 1.86 -8.44 34.07
N THR A 101 3.00 -9.00 34.47
CA THR A 101 4.05 -8.24 35.17
C THR A 101 4.70 -7.32 34.14
N TYR A 102 4.26 -6.06 34.09
CA TYR A 102 4.97 -5.04 33.32
C TYR A 102 6.31 -4.77 33.99
N PRO A 103 7.44 -4.83 33.27
CA PRO A 103 8.72 -4.46 33.84
C PRO A 103 8.64 -3.01 34.29
N THR A 104 9.05 -2.73 35.53
CA THR A 104 9.23 -1.36 36.00
C THR A 104 10.18 -0.67 35.02
N PRO A 105 9.75 0.36 34.27
CA PRO A 105 10.66 1.03 33.36
C PRO A 105 11.84 1.57 34.17
N PRO A 106 13.08 1.47 33.65
CA PRO A 106 14.22 2.08 34.31
C PRO A 106 13.91 3.57 34.50
N LEU A 107 14.04 4.06 35.74
CA LEU A 107 13.85 5.47 36.07
C LEU A 107 14.76 6.30 35.16
N HIS A 108 14.16 6.96 34.17
CA HIS A 108 14.85 7.98 33.39
C HIS A 108 14.88 9.27 34.20
N HIS A 109 16.04 9.93 34.20
CA HIS A 109 16.39 11.18 34.87
C HIS A 109 15.45 12.37 34.59
N SER A 110 14.46 12.22 33.70
CA SER A 110 13.47 13.22 33.31
C SER A 110 12.05 12.91 33.81
N GLN A 111 11.88 11.87 34.63
CA GLN A 111 10.59 11.55 35.24
C GLN A 111 10.34 12.48 36.43
N TRP A 112 9.35 13.35 36.33
CA TRP A 112 8.89 14.17 37.45
C TRP A 112 8.18 13.28 38.46
N VAL A 113 8.92 12.79 39.44
CA VAL A 113 8.37 12.12 40.62
C VAL A 113 7.90 13.20 41.58
N ASP A 114 6.62 13.15 41.99
CA ASP A 114 6.09 14.01 43.04
C ASP A 114 6.87 13.77 44.36
N PRO A 115 7.46 14.81 44.99
CA PRO A 115 8.24 14.68 46.23
C PRO A 115 7.47 14.05 47.40
N HIS A 116 6.14 14.01 47.35
CA HIS A 116 5.31 13.48 48.44
C HIS A 116 5.15 11.96 48.43
N THR A 117 5.53 11.27 47.35
CA THR A 117 5.40 9.80 47.24
C THR A 117 6.61 9.06 47.85
N GLY A 118 7.63 9.77 48.32
CA GLY A 118 8.90 9.21 48.83
C GLY A 118 9.04 9.06 50.35
N MET A 119 8.13 9.61 51.17
CA MET A 119 8.22 9.51 52.65
C MET A 119 7.69 8.17 53.21
N GLY A 120 7.74 7.09 52.43
CA GLY A 120 7.22 5.77 52.83
C GLY A 120 8.25 4.66 53.00
N HIS A 121 9.42 4.73 52.35
CA HIS A 121 10.31 3.57 52.26
C HIS A 121 11.81 3.93 52.23
N GLN A 122 12.33 4.50 53.31
CA GLN A 122 13.77 4.43 53.60
C GLN A 122 13.98 4.22 55.11
N GLN A 123 13.75 3.00 55.57
CA GLN A 123 14.54 2.42 56.65
C GLN A 123 15.04 1.04 56.21
N ALA A 124 16.36 0.89 56.29
CA ALA A 124 17.19 -0.31 56.09
C ALA A 124 17.31 -0.81 54.63
N GLY A 125 18.49 -0.93 54.02
CA GLY A 125 19.87 -0.76 54.48
C GLY A 125 20.85 -1.05 53.34
N GLN A 126 22.09 -0.56 53.51
CA GLN A 126 23.43 -1.03 53.08
C GLN A 126 23.50 -2.26 52.14
N GLU A 127 24.43 -2.44 51.20
CA GLU A 127 25.74 -1.86 50.85
C GLU A 127 26.24 -2.60 49.58
N GLY A 128 27.09 -1.97 48.77
CA GLY A 128 28.16 -2.66 48.00
C GLY A 128 27.86 -3.20 46.60
N ASP A 129 28.38 -2.53 45.57
CA ASP A 129 29.62 -2.90 44.85
C ASP A 129 29.59 -2.59 43.34
N GLN A 130 30.78 -2.35 42.81
CA GLN A 130 31.12 -1.70 41.53
C GLN A 130 30.75 -2.50 40.26
N GLY A 131 30.48 -1.78 39.16
CA GLY A 131 30.45 -2.36 37.82
C GLY A 131 30.16 -1.32 36.74
N GLY A 132 31.20 -0.82 36.06
CA GLY A 132 31.08 0.18 35.02
C GLY A 132 30.35 -0.31 33.77
N SER A 133 29.69 0.61 33.07
CA SER A 133 29.36 0.44 31.64
C SER A 133 29.39 1.81 30.98
N SER A 134 30.41 1.98 30.14
CA SER A 134 30.57 3.08 29.21
C SER A 134 29.40 3.09 28.21
N SER A 135 28.55 4.11 28.26
CA SER A 135 27.66 4.44 27.15
C SER A 135 28.22 5.67 26.45
N GLY A 136 28.62 5.48 25.18
CA GLY A 136 29.05 6.56 24.30
C GLY A 136 27.95 7.60 24.18
N SER A 137 28.32 8.86 24.43
CA SER A 137 27.47 10.02 24.26
C SER A 137 27.13 10.20 22.77
N PHE A 138 25.84 10.12 22.42
CA PHE A 138 25.36 10.66 21.16
C PHE A 138 25.39 12.19 21.24
N GLU A 139 26.20 12.84 20.40
CA GLU A 139 26.20 14.28 20.24
C GLU A 139 25.06 14.70 19.30
N PHE A 140 24.27 15.70 19.71
CA PHE A 140 23.07 16.22 19.04
C PHE A 140 23.29 16.71 17.58
N GLY A 141 24.52 16.77 17.09
CA GLY A 141 24.85 17.17 15.72
C GLY A 141 24.44 16.13 14.67
N GLU A 142 24.54 14.83 14.98
CA GLU A 142 24.23 13.75 14.03
C GLU A 142 22.74 13.68 13.65
N PHE A 143 21.84 14.07 14.56
CA PHE A 143 20.41 14.11 14.29
C PHE A 143 20.03 15.17 13.24
N ALA A 144 20.73 16.31 13.24
CA ALA A 144 20.49 17.38 12.28
C ALA A 144 20.88 16.97 10.86
N ASP A 145 21.98 16.22 10.70
CA ASP A 145 22.46 15.74 9.39
C ASP A 145 21.59 14.62 8.81
N VAL A 146 21.03 13.75 9.66
CA VAL A 146 20.06 12.74 9.20
C VAL A 146 18.79 13.41 8.67
N MET A 147 18.31 14.45 9.35
CA MET A 147 17.09 15.16 8.97
C MET A 147 17.28 16.02 7.70
N THR A 148 18.48 16.52 7.41
CA THR A 148 18.77 17.20 6.14
C THR A 148 18.94 16.23 4.97
N SER A 149 19.35 14.98 5.19
CA SER A 149 19.46 13.98 4.11
C SER A 149 18.11 13.46 3.58
N ILE A 150 17.05 13.53 4.41
CA ILE A 150 15.72 13.00 4.08
C ILE A 150 14.91 13.98 3.22
N PHE A 151 15.20 15.28 3.31
CA PHE A 151 14.55 16.31 2.49
C PHE A 151 15.50 16.78 1.38
N VAL A 152 15.09 16.59 0.13
CA VAL A 152 15.81 17.08 -1.06
C VAL A 152 16.15 18.56 -0.87
N PRO A 153 17.39 19.01 -1.15
CA PRO A 153 17.76 20.42 -0.99
C PRO A 153 16.89 21.32 -1.88
N PRO A 154 16.47 22.50 -1.40
CA PRO A 154 15.67 23.43 -2.18
C PRO A 154 16.46 23.87 -3.42
N GLN A 155 15.88 23.69 -4.61
CA GLN A 155 16.48 24.22 -5.83
C GLN A 155 16.48 25.76 -5.81
N PRO A 156 17.57 26.42 -6.24
CA PRO A 156 17.60 27.87 -6.34
C PRO A 156 16.59 28.35 -7.39
N ARG A 157 15.72 29.28 -6.99
CA ARG A 157 14.91 30.04 -7.95
C ARG A 157 15.83 30.93 -8.76
N TYR A 158 15.95 30.67 -10.06
CA TYR A 158 16.60 31.57 -11.01
C TYR A 158 15.92 32.94 -10.98
N TYR A 159 16.71 34.00 -10.81
CA TYR A 159 16.42 35.36 -11.28
C TYR A 159 17.39 35.65 -12.44
#